data_AF-A0A7C7HJG3-F1
#
_entry.id   AF-A0A7C7HJG3-F1
#
_cell.length_a   1.000
_cell.length_b   1.000
_cell.length_c   1.000
_cell.angle_alpha   90.00
_cell.angle_beta   90.00
_cell.angle_gamma   90.00
#
_symmetry.space_group_name_H-M   'P 1'
#
loop_
_entity.id
_entity.type
_entity.pdbx_description
1 polymer ?
#
loop_
_entity_poly.entity_id
_entity_poly.type
_entity_poly.pdbx_seq_one_letter_code
_entity_poly.pdbx_strand_id
1 'polypeptide(L)'
;MVIQRIYRSIPFQFFLVVSVLWTFHQLSPFLIEHYQISLQVNKTTAPIFGGPARDLNKWIVLPIMVFIIYFYLIRIMLKAELAIPTPVILAVAIGLKVSIDVSVTMINGQFLPPITNHGVAQYLTDVPKFESLGDILKNYTTKANQLTTHAGTHPPGPVLTLWLATKYFGYDKLTKAFLIIFTAPISLIPLYLIAKQIFDQRVAFYTLALYLVTPNIVLLTATCMDAFYAVFLISSIYFYLIALEKRSVILAILTGLFLAISMFLTFATTFLGVYFITLTGFTYINNKKAFRNHVTTLCVSGGTFCLVYLLMYLTTGYNAIACLMEAVYIDDHGSDHHGGVGTGYETLSRYLFISATNFFAFFSCLGAITVTLWTRELISTIRQISSLKSKESNMEKQEDQESTSESLNFLLAYVSALIPIGFSTLYTAETERIWIFMAPFILIPTAKHLKKHIDLQKNHRIFYITITLLFIQTVVFEIFLNTLW
;
A
#
# COMPACT_ATOMS: atom_id res chain seq x y z
N MET A 1 -12.82 36.87 -8.31
CA MET A 1 -13.79 35.75 -8.17
C MET A 1 -13.56 34.61 -9.18
N VAL A 2 -13.37 34.91 -10.48
CA VAL A 2 -13.13 33.90 -11.54
C VAL A 2 -11.85 33.09 -11.30
N ILE A 3 -10.74 33.74 -10.98
CA ILE A 3 -9.44 33.10 -10.71
C ILE A 3 -9.54 32.11 -9.53
N GLN A 4 -10.19 32.49 -8.43
CA GLN A 4 -10.43 31.60 -7.29
C GLN A 4 -11.31 30.39 -7.64
N ARG A 5 -12.24 30.54 -8.60
CA ARG A 5 -13.09 29.44 -9.07
C ARG A 5 -12.30 28.45 -9.94
N ILE A 6 -11.36 28.94 -10.75
CA ILE A 6 -10.46 28.13 -11.58
C ILE A 6 -9.54 27.27 -10.70
N TYR A 7 -8.85 27.89 -9.71
CA TYR A 7 -7.98 27.18 -8.77
C TYR A 7 -8.72 26.15 -7.90
N ARG A 8 -10.04 26.32 -7.72
CA ARG A 8 -10.91 25.38 -6.98
C ARG A 8 -11.59 24.35 -7.89
N SER A 9 -11.33 24.34 -9.20
CA SER A 9 -11.89 23.35 -10.11
C SER A 9 -11.12 22.03 -10.07
N ILE A 10 -11.83 20.90 -10.17
CA ILE A 10 -11.22 19.56 -10.17
C ILE A 10 -10.33 19.36 -11.41
N PRO A 11 -10.75 19.75 -12.63
CA PRO A 11 -9.92 19.61 -13.81
C PRO A 11 -8.59 20.37 -13.69
N PHE A 12 -8.61 21.62 -13.24
CA PHE A 12 -7.37 22.40 -13.09
C PHE A 12 -6.38 21.74 -12.12
N GLN A 13 -6.87 21.28 -10.97
CA GLN A 13 -6.01 20.61 -9.98
C GLN A 13 -5.52 19.26 -10.46
N PHE A 14 -6.35 18.51 -11.21
CA PHE A 14 -5.93 17.28 -11.86
C PHE A 14 -4.78 17.54 -12.84
N PHE A 15 -4.92 18.53 -13.73
CA PHE A 15 -3.85 18.90 -14.65
C PHE A 15 -2.61 19.41 -13.92
N LEU A 16 -2.77 20.15 -12.81
CA LEU A 16 -1.64 20.57 -11.98
C LEU A 16 -0.87 19.37 -11.41
N VAL A 17 -1.58 18.39 -10.83
CA VAL A 17 -0.97 17.16 -10.30
C VAL A 17 -0.25 16.39 -11.41
N VAL A 18 -0.92 16.17 -12.56
CA VAL A 18 -0.32 15.50 -13.71
C VAL A 18 0.95 16.24 -14.16
N SER A 19 0.90 17.57 -14.30
CA SER A 19 2.05 18.37 -14.71
C SER A 19 3.21 18.28 -13.73
N VAL A 20 2.95 18.29 -12.43
CA VAL A 20 4.00 18.16 -11.39
C VAL A 20 4.66 16.77 -11.45
N LEU A 21 3.85 15.70 -11.50
CA LEU A 21 4.36 14.33 -11.61
C LEU A 21 5.16 14.14 -12.92
N TRP A 22 4.64 14.64 -14.03
CA TRP A 22 5.29 14.57 -15.33
C TRP A 22 6.60 15.36 -15.38
N THR A 23 6.62 16.56 -14.82
CA THR A 23 7.83 17.40 -14.77
C THR A 23 8.93 16.70 -13.99
N PHE A 24 8.61 16.08 -12.85
CA PHE A 24 9.60 15.31 -12.09
C PHE A 24 10.11 14.11 -12.89
N HIS A 25 9.23 13.33 -13.51
CA HIS A 25 9.62 12.22 -14.38
C HIS A 25 10.56 12.64 -15.52
N GLN A 26 10.33 13.79 -16.16
CA GLN A 26 11.22 14.31 -17.20
C GLN A 26 12.55 14.84 -16.64
N LEU A 27 12.55 15.37 -15.42
CA LEU A 27 13.74 15.90 -14.75
C LEU A 27 14.61 14.78 -14.15
N SER A 28 14.02 13.65 -13.76
CA SER A 28 14.70 12.55 -13.08
C SER A 28 15.92 12.00 -13.84
N PRO A 29 15.85 11.68 -15.15
CA PRO A 29 17.02 11.22 -15.90
C PRO A 29 18.19 12.21 -15.87
N PHE A 30 17.88 13.50 -16.05
CA PHE A 30 18.88 14.57 -16.01
C PHE A 30 19.55 14.66 -14.63
N LEU A 31 18.78 14.60 -13.55
CA LEU A 31 19.33 14.63 -12.19
C LEU A 31 20.19 13.40 -11.89
N ILE A 32 19.77 12.22 -12.33
CA ILE A 32 20.53 10.99 -12.14
C ILE A 32 21.87 11.06 -12.87
N GLU A 33 21.88 11.56 -14.11
CA GLU A 33 23.11 11.70 -14.91
C GLU A 33 24.02 12.81 -14.37
N HIS A 34 23.47 13.99 -14.11
CA HIS A 34 24.24 15.14 -13.65
C HIS A 34 24.90 14.90 -12.28
N TYR A 35 24.19 14.24 -11.36
CA TYR A 35 24.69 13.94 -10.01
C TYR A 35 25.26 12.53 -9.86
N GLN A 36 25.35 11.74 -10.94
CA GLN A 36 25.86 10.36 -10.93
C GLN A 36 25.21 9.48 -9.85
N ILE A 37 23.89 9.58 -9.70
CA ILE A 37 23.16 8.88 -8.65
C ILE A 37 22.96 7.42 -9.05
N SER A 38 23.40 6.48 -8.22
CA SER A 38 23.09 5.04 -8.37
C SER A 38 21.75 4.72 -7.71
N LEU A 39 20.86 4.03 -8.41
CA LEU A 39 19.53 3.64 -7.93
C LEU A 39 19.16 2.25 -8.45
N GLN A 40 18.25 1.58 -7.74
CA GLN A 40 17.62 0.33 -8.21
C GLN A 40 16.63 0.55 -9.38
N VAL A 41 16.28 1.81 -9.69
CA VAL A 41 15.36 2.17 -10.78
C VAL A 41 16.11 2.56 -12.05
N ASN A 42 15.55 2.20 -13.21
CA ASN A 42 16.11 2.59 -14.50
C ASN A 42 16.09 4.12 -14.68
N LYS A 43 17.23 4.68 -15.12
CA LYS A 43 17.42 6.11 -15.39
C LYS A 43 16.35 6.68 -16.32
N THR A 44 15.86 5.89 -17.26
CA THR A 44 14.87 6.35 -18.27
C THR A 44 13.44 6.38 -17.75
N THR A 45 13.14 5.71 -16.64
CA THR A 45 11.76 5.55 -16.14
C THR A 45 11.55 6.08 -14.74
N ALA A 46 12.64 6.48 -14.07
CA ALA A 46 12.59 7.20 -12.81
C ALA A 46 11.53 8.33 -12.86
N PRO A 47 10.69 8.49 -11.82
CA PRO A 47 10.76 7.77 -10.54
C PRO A 47 10.11 6.39 -10.51
N ILE A 48 9.41 5.98 -11.57
CA ILE A 48 8.63 4.73 -11.58
C ILE A 48 9.53 3.55 -11.92
N PHE A 49 9.40 2.47 -11.17
CA PHE A 49 10.00 1.19 -11.48
C PHE A 49 9.31 0.57 -12.69
N GLY A 50 10.12 0.18 -13.67
CA GLY A 50 9.67 -0.49 -14.89
C GLY A 50 10.29 0.14 -16.13
N GLY A 51 10.90 -0.67 -17.00
CA GLY A 51 11.54 -0.18 -18.22
C GLY A 51 10.54 0.26 -19.28
N PRO A 52 10.94 1.10 -20.26
CA PRO A 52 10.06 1.42 -21.38
C PRO A 52 9.77 0.13 -22.17
N ALA A 53 8.50 -0.21 -22.30
CA ALA A 53 8.03 -1.35 -23.09
C ALA A 53 6.96 -0.88 -24.09
N ARG A 54 6.68 -1.71 -25.08
CA ARG A 54 5.58 -1.52 -26.03
C ARG A 54 4.90 -2.86 -26.28
N ASP A 55 4.21 -3.35 -25.26
CA ASP A 55 3.61 -4.69 -25.28
C ASP A 55 2.12 -4.62 -25.61
N LEU A 56 1.81 -4.01 -26.76
CA LEU A 56 0.44 -3.93 -27.24
C LEU A 56 0.10 -5.20 -28.04
N ASN A 57 -0.59 -6.14 -27.40
CA ASN A 57 -1.00 -7.39 -28.02
C ASN A 57 -2.53 -7.61 -27.95
N LYS A 58 -3.01 -8.68 -28.59
CA LYS A 58 -4.44 -9.01 -28.66
C LYS A 58 -5.06 -9.34 -27.30
N TRP A 59 -4.26 -9.66 -26.29
CA TRP A 59 -4.75 -10.04 -24.97
C TRP A 59 -5.27 -8.87 -24.16
N ILE A 60 -4.96 -7.61 -24.53
CA ILE A 60 -5.54 -6.41 -23.92
C ILE A 60 -7.07 -6.37 -23.95
N VAL A 61 -7.70 -7.12 -24.87
CA VAL A 61 -9.16 -7.26 -24.96
C VAL A 61 -9.75 -7.86 -23.67
N LEU A 62 -9.04 -8.77 -22.98
CA LEU A 62 -9.54 -9.39 -21.75
C LEU A 62 -9.68 -8.36 -20.60
N PRO A 63 -8.65 -7.59 -20.23
CA PRO A 63 -8.79 -6.50 -19.24
C PRO A 63 -9.90 -5.51 -19.60
N ILE A 64 -10.06 -5.17 -20.88
CA ILE A 64 -11.14 -4.27 -21.32
C ILE A 64 -12.52 -4.91 -21.07
N MET A 65 -12.70 -6.19 -21.38
CA MET A 65 -13.95 -6.91 -21.10
C MET A 65 -14.22 -7.00 -19.59
N VAL A 66 -13.20 -7.33 -18.79
CA VAL A 66 -13.31 -7.38 -17.33
C VAL A 66 -13.66 -5.99 -16.78
N PHE A 67 -13.09 -4.93 -17.31
CA PHE A 67 -13.42 -3.56 -16.92
C PHE A 67 -14.86 -3.18 -17.29
N ILE A 68 -15.37 -3.62 -18.45
CA ILE A 68 -16.79 -3.43 -18.81
C ILE A 68 -17.70 -4.15 -17.81
N ILE A 69 -17.38 -5.39 -17.43
CA ILE A 69 -18.13 -6.16 -16.43
C ILE A 69 -18.07 -5.46 -15.08
N TYR A 70 -16.88 -5.04 -14.63
CA TYR A 70 -16.69 -4.26 -13.42
C TYR A 70 -17.57 -3.00 -13.44
N PHE A 71 -17.54 -2.21 -14.52
CA PHE A 71 -18.29 -0.97 -14.63
C PHE A 71 -19.80 -1.23 -14.59
N TYR A 72 -20.26 -2.29 -15.27
CA TYR A 72 -21.65 -2.73 -15.25
C TYR A 72 -22.10 -3.15 -13.85
N LEU A 73 -21.33 -3.97 -13.14
CA LEU A 73 -21.64 -4.44 -11.79
C LEU A 73 -21.64 -3.29 -10.78
N ILE A 74 -20.64 -2.40 -10.81
CA ILE A 74 -20.62 -1.21 -9.95
C ILE A 74 -21.85 -0.34 -10.20
N ARG A 75 -22.24 -0.14 -11.46
CA ARG A 75 -23.44 0.61 -11.81
C ARG A 75 -24.73 -0.04 -11.29
N ILE A 76 -24.84 -1.37 -11.35
CA ILE A 76 -25.98 -2.11 -10.77
C ILE A 76 -26.00 -1.89 -9.26
N MET A 77 -24.88 -2.10 -8.59
CA MET A 77 -24.79 -2.01 -7.13
C MET A 77 -25.12 -0.60 -6.63
N LEU A 78 -24.72 0.45 -7.37
CA LEU A 78 -25.07 1.83 -7.07
C LEU A 78 -26.54 2.19 -7.31
N LYS A 79 -27.21 1.45 -8.20
CA LYS A 79 -28.63 1.66 -8.52
C LYS A 79 -29.56 0.76 -7.71
N ALA A 80 -29.03 -0.17 -6.93
CA ALA A 80 -29.83 -1.07 -6.13
C ALA A 80 -30.69 -0.28 -5.13
N GLU A 81 -32.00 -0.49 -5.17
CA GLU A 81 -32.95 0.14 -4.23
C GLU A 81 -32.89 -0.54 -2.86
N LEU A 82 -32.64 -1.85 -2.84
CA LEU A 82 -32.46 -2.64 -1.63
C LEU A 82 -31.00 -2.62 -1.18
N ALA A 83 -30.80 -2.59 0.14
CA ALA A 83 -29.47 -2.66 0.73
C ALA A 83 -28.82 -4.01 0.40
N ILE A 84 -27.69 -3.96 -0.31
CA ILE A 84 -26.93 -5.17 -0.65
C ILE A 84 -26.19 -5.67 0.61
N PRO A 85 -26.34 -6.96 0.97
CA PRO A 85 -25.62 -7.53 2.10
C PRO A 85 -24.10 -7.40 1.94
N THR A 86 -23.41 -7.06 3.02
CA THR A 86 -21.93 -6.92 3.02
C THR A 86 -21.20 -8.15 2.47
N PRO A 87 -21.59 -9.41 2.81
CA PRO A 87 -20.93 -10.60 2.24
C PRO A 87 -21.02 -10.66 0.70
N VAL A 88 -22.13 -10.22 0.12
CA VAL A 88 -22.31 -10.19 -1.34
C VAL A 88 -21.41 -9.14 -1.98
N ILE A 89 -21.31 -7.95 -1.38
CA ILE A 89 -20.41 -6.89 -1.86
C ILE A 89 -18.95 -7.39 -1.88
N LEU A 90 -18.51 -8.02 -0.80
CA LEU A 90 -17.16 -8.55 -0.68
C LEU A 90 -16.90 -9.70 -1.65
N ALA A 91 -17.83 -10.64 -1.80
CA ALA A 91 -17.71 -11.75 -2.75
C ALA A 91 -17.57 -11.25 -4.20
N VAL A 92 -18.40 -10.27 -4.60
CA VAL A 92 -18.31 -9.65 -5.93
C VAL A 92 -16.99 -8.91 -6.10
N ALA A 93 -16.56 -8.13 -5.11
CA ALA A 93 -15.30 -7.40 -5.18
C ALA A 93 -14.08 -8.33 -5.28
N ILE A 94 -14.06 -9.43 -4.50
CA ILE A 94 -13.02 -10.46 -4.55
C ILE A 94 -13.01 -11.14 -5.92
N GLY A 95 -14.17 -11.56 -6.44
CA GLY A 95 -14.28 -12.18 -7.76
C GLY A 95 -13.82 -11.25 -8.88
N LEU A 96 -14.18 -9.97 -8.82
CA LEU A 96 -13.70 -8.94 -9.74
C LEU A 96 -12.19 -8.75 -9.62
N LYS A 97 -11.65 -8.72 -8.41
CA LYS A 97 -10.20 -8.58 -8.18
C LYS A 97 -9.42 -9.71 -8.83
N VAL A 98 -9.82 -10.96 -8.57
CA VAL A 98 -9.20 -12.14 -9.20
C VAL A 98 -9.30 -12.06 -10.72
N SER A 99 -10.47 -11.67 -11.25
CA SER A 99 -10.67 -11.53 -12.70
C SER A 99 -9.75 -10.46 -13.31
N ILE A 100 -9.58 -9.33 -12.62
CA ILE A 100 -8.66 -8.26 -13.03
C ILE A 100 -7.23 -8.79 -13.07
N ASP A 101 -6.76 -9.42 -11.98
CA ASP A 101 -5.39 -9.94 -11.87
C ASP A 101 -5.05 -10.96 -12.96
N VAL A 102 -5.95 -11.92 -13.18
CA VAL A 102 -5.80 -12.91 -14.24
C VAL A 102 -5.83 -12.24 -15.61
N SER A 103 -6.73 -11.27 -15.84
CA SER A 103 -6.79 -10.60 -17.14
C SER A 103 -5.56 -9.76 -17.46
N VAL A 104 -4.98 -9.10 -16.47
CA VAL A 104 -3.80 -8.24 -16.62
C VAL A 104 -2.55 -9.08 -16.86
N THR A 105 -2.37 -10.16 -16.10
CA THR A 105 -1.24 -11.09 -16.33
C THR A 105 -1.25 -11.68 -17.74
N MET A 106 -2.44 -11.92 -18.30
CA MET A 106 -2.63 -12.38 -19.68
C MET A 106 -2.22 -11.38 -20.75
N ILE A 107 -2.11 -10.08 -20.44
CA ILE A 107 -1.58 -9.07 -21.38
C ILE A 107 -0.17 -9.45 -21.82
N ASN A 108 0.61 -10.13 -21.00
CA ASN A 108 1.95 -10.57 -21.37
C ASN A 108 1.98 -11.90 -22.15
N GLY A 109 0.82 -12.37 -22.62
CA GLY A 109 0.69 -13.57 -23.45
C GLY A 109 0.74 -14.90 -22.69
N GLN A 110 0.74 -14.87 -21.36
CA GLN A 110 0.75 -16.04 -20.49
C GLN A 110 -0.43 -15.98 -19.52
N PHE A 111 -1.07 -17.13 -19.25
CA PHE A 111 -2.20 -17.21 -18.31
C PHE A 111 -1.83 -16.79 -16.87
N LEU A 112 -0.53 -16.80 -16.56
CA LEU A 112 0.05 -16.41 -15.29
C LEU A 112 1.19 -15.43 -15.54
N PRO A 113 1.60 -14.63 -14.53
CA PRO A 113 2.73 -13.73 -14.68
C PRO A 113 3.94 -14.46 -15.29
N PRO A 114 4.53 -13.96 -16.39
CA PRO A 114 5.80 -14.49 -16.84
C PRO A 114 6.81 -14.37 -15.71
N ILE A 115 7.57 -15.43 -15.48
CA ILE A 115 8.66 -15.41 -14.51
C ILE A 115 9.75 -14.52 -15.09
N THR A 116 9.79 -13.28 -14.62
CA THR A 116 10.95 -12.40 -14.79
C THR A 116 12.05 -12.86 -13.84
N ASN A 117 13.26 -12.34 -13.99
CA ASN A 117 14.35 -12.57 -13.03
C ASN A 117 14.17 -11.73 -11.74
N HIS A 118 12.96 -11.25 -11.46
CA HIS A 118 12.64 -10.32 -10.37
C HIS A 118 11.53 -10.88 -9.44
N GLY A 119 11.33 -10.22 -8.30
CA GLY A 119 10.24 -10.48 -7.36
C GLY A 119 10.11 -11.93 -6.88
N VAL A 120 8.96 -12.58 -7.14
CA VAL A 120 8.64 -13.93 -6.62
C VAL A 120 9.67 -14.97 -7.08
N ALA A 121 10.21 -14.80 -8.28
CA ALA A 121 11.19 -15.72 -8.86
C ALA A 121 12.51 -15.75 -8.08
N GLN A 122 12.93 -14.60 -7.56
CA GLN A 122 14.14 -14.49 -6.75
C GLN A 122 14.01 -15.26 -5.44
N TYR A 123 12.94 -15.01 -4.68
CA TYR A 123 12.66 -15.77 -3.46
C TYR A 123 12.52 -17.28 -3.73
N LEU A 124 11.90 -17.65 -4.86
CA LEU A 124 11.73 -19.04 -5.26
C LEU A 124 13.06 -19.75 -5.58
N THR A 125 14.02 -19.02 -6.15
CA THR A 125 15.35 -19.54 -6.47
C THR A 125 16.14 -19.87 -5.20
N ASP A 126 15.84 -19.18 -4.10
CA ASP A 126 16.50 -19.41 -2.81
C ASP A 126 15.84 -20.48 -1.93
N VAL A 127 14.60 -20.89 -2.22
CA VAL A 127 13.90 -21.96 -1.47
C VAL A 127 14.74 -23.24 -1.33
N PRO A 128 15.41 -23.77 -2.38
CA PRO A 128 16.23 -24.97 -2.26
C PRO A 128 17.49 -24.83 -1.40
N LYS A 129 17.89 -23.61 -1.01
CA LYS A 129 19.05 -23.36 -0.12
C LYS A 129 18.75 -23.70 1.35
N PHE A 130 17.52 -24.08 1.65
CA PHE A 130 17.06 -24.40 3.00
C PHE A 130 16.38 -25.76 3.08
N GLU A 131 16.79 -26.57 4.06
CA GLU A 131 16.33 -27.94 4.20
C GLU A 131 15.06 -28.08 5.07
N SER A 132 14.87 -27.17 6.02
CA SER A 132 13.77 -27.24 6.98
C SER A 132 13.36 -25.87 7.53
N LEU A 133 12.19 -25.79 8.18
CA LEU A 133 11.76 -24.61 8.93
C LEU A 133 12.81 -24.17 9.96
N GLY A 134 13.42 -25.12 10.68
CA GLY A 134 14.46 -24.83 11.66
C GLY A 134 15.74 -24.27 11.03
N ASP A 135 16.11 -24.78 9.85
CA ASP A 135 17.26 -24.27 9.08
C ASP A 135 17.02 -22.83 8.61
N ILE A 136 15.81 -22.52 8.09
CA ILE A 136 15.44 -21.15 7.73
C ILE A 136 15.58 -20.24 8.96
N LEU A 137 14.88 -20.55 10.06
CA LEU A 137 14.86 -19.66 11.22
C LEU A 137 16.24 -19.48 11.87
N LYS A 138 17.08 -20.52 11.88
CA LYS A 138 18.39 -20.46 12.52
C LYS A 138 19.48 -19.86 11.64
N ASN A 139 19.48 -20.16 10.34
CA ASN A 139 20.60 -19.89 9.43
C ASN A 139 20.27 -18.88 8.32
N TYR A 140 19.07 -18.29 8.29
CA TYR A 140 18.74 -17.30 7.26
C TYR A 140 19.70 -16.11 7.26
N THR A 141 19.94 -15.51 8.42
CA THR A 141 20.82 -14.34 8.56
C THR A 141 22.25 -14.66 8.12
N THR A 142 22.77 -15.84 8.45
CA THR A 142 24.14 -16.23 8.06
C THR A 142 24.25 -16.56 6.58
N LYS A 143 23.16 -17.00 5.94
CA LYS A 143 23.09 -17.27 4.50
C LYS A 143 22.71 -16.03 3.68
N ALA A 144 22.29 -14.92 4.30
CA ALA A 144 21.67 -13.78 3.63
C ALA A 144 22.52 -13.22 2.46
N ASN A 145 23.83 -13.10 2.65
CA ASN A 145 24.76 -12.61 1.63
C ASN A 145 24.88 -13.53 0.39
N GLN A 146 24.49 -14.81 0.53
CA GLN A 146 24.49 -15.79 -0.56
C GLN A 146 23.12 -15.89 -1.24
N LEU A 147 22.10 -15.17 -0.76
CA LEU A 147 20.76 -15.20 -1.34
C LEU A 147 20.64 -14.17 -2.47
N THR A 148 19.60 -14.32 -3.30
CA THR A 148 19.27 -13.30 -4.30
C THR A 148 18.97 -11.96 -3.63
N THR A 149 19.08 -10.85 -4.37
CA THR A 149 18.91 -9.47 -3.85
C THR A 149 17.68 -9.32 -2.97
N HIS A 150 16.50 -9.73 -3.45
CA HIS A 150 15.27 -9.56 -2.69
C HIS A 150 15.18 -10.45 -1.46
N ALA A 151 15.80 -11.63 -1.46
CA ALA A 151 15.86 -12.47 -0.27
C ALA A 151 16.88 -11.95 0.75
N GLY A 152 18.10 -11.60 0.32
CA GLY A 152 19.17 -11.13 1.22
C GLY A 152 18.83 -9.82 1.93
N THR A 153 18.08 -8.93 1.28
CA THR A 153 17.66 -7.62 1.85
C THR A 153 16.34 -7.65 2.61
N HIS A 154 15.67 -8.80 2.70
CA HIS A 154 14.36 -8.92 3.35
C HIS A 154 14.36 -9.97 4.47
N PRO A 155 13.38 -9.91 5.39
CA PRO A 155 13.21 -10.96 6.39
C PRO A 155 12.92 -12.34 5.75
N PRO A 156 13.05 -13.45 6.50
CA PRO A 156 12.88 -14.81 5.97
C PRO A 156 11.45 -15.23 5.58
N GLY A 157 10.42 -14.47 5.96
CA GLY A 157 9.03 -14.87 5.76
C GLY A 157 8.60 -15.15 4.33
N PRO A 158 9.04 -14.41 3.30
CA PRO A 158 8.69 -14.70 1.91
C PRO A 158 9.27 -16.05 1.47
N VAL A 159 10.55 -16.31 1.78
CA VAL A 159 11.21 -17.59 1.50
C VAL A 159 10.52 -18.72 2.26
N LEU A 160 10.19 -18.52 3.54
CA LEU A 160 9.47 -19.52 4.33
C LEU A 160 8.09 -19.83 3.76
N THR A 161 7.34 -18.80 3.35
CA THR A 161 6.02 -18.94 2.76
C THR A 161 6.08 -19.79 1.49
N LEU A 162 7.04 -19.49 0.61
CA LEU A 162 7.25 -20.25 -0.62
C LEU A 162 7.80 -21.66 -0.36
N TRP A 163 8.60 -21.85 0.69
CA TRP A 163 9.05 -23.17 1.12
C TRP A 163 7.89 -24.04 1.60
N LEU A 164 6.98 -23.49 2.42
CA LEU A 164 5.76 -24.19 2.85
C LEU A 164 4.86 -24.52 1.66
N ALA A 165 4.63 -23.57 0.77
CA ALA A 165 3.85 -23.81 -0.45
C ALA A 165 4.49 -24.92 -1.31
N THR A 166 5.81 -24.90 -1.46
CA THR A 166 6.56 -25.94 -2.18
C THR A 166 6.39 -27.31 -1.54
N LYS A 167 6.43 -27.37 -0.20
CA LYS A 167 6.33 -28.63 0.55
C LYS A 167 4.97 -29.30 0.40
N TYR A 168 3.88 -28.52 0.40
CA TYR A 168 2.52 -29.08 0.36
C TYR A 168 1.94 -29.25 -1.04
N PHE A 169 2.38 -28.42 -2.00
CA PHE A 169 1.78 -28.38 -3.34
C PHE A 169 2.81 -28.58 -4.47
N GLY A 170 4.06 -28.90 -4.12
CA GLY A 170 5.15 -29.14 -5.06
C GLY A 170 5.92 -27.89 -5.47
N TYR A 171 7.11 -28.08 -6.06
CA TYR A 171 7.92 -27.02 -6.64
C TYR A 171 7.36 -26.59 -8.00
N ASP A 172 6.10 -26.17 -8.02
CA ASP A 172 5.44 -25.67 -9.21
C ASP A 172 5.23 -24.16 -9.13
N LYS A 173 5.43 -23.52 -10.27
CA LYS A 173 5.34 -22.07 -10.47
C LYS A 173 3.88 -21.61 -10.38
N LEU A 174 2.97 -22.46 -10.85
CA LEU A 174 1.53 -22.22 -10.91
C LEU A 174 0.90 -22.15 -9.50
N THR A 175 1.27 -23.06 -8.61
CA THR A 175 0.85 -23.01 -7.19
C THR A 175 1.19 -21.66 -6.54
N LYS A 176 2.34 -21.08 -6.89
CA LYS A 176 2.86 -19.87 -6.23
C LYS A 176 2.23 -18.60 -6.78
N ALA A 177 1.93 -18.54 -8.09
CA ALA A 177 1.10 -17.48 -8.66
C ALA A 177 -0.33 -17.51 -8.06
N PHE A 178 -0.91 -18.71 -7.90
CA PHE A 178 -2.22 -18.85 -7.27
C PHE A 178 -2.23 -18.46 -5.79
N LEU A 179 -1.13 -18.70 -5.07
CA LEU A 179 -1.00 -18.20 -3.70
C LEU A 179 -1.27 -16.69 -3.67
N ILE A 180 -0.62 -15.89 -4.51
CA ILE A 180 -0.77 -14.43 -4.49
C ILE A 180 -2.16 -14.02 -5.03
N ILE A 181 -2.57 -14.53 -6.19
CA ILE A 181 -3.83 -14.15 -6.86
C ILE A 181 -5.05 -14.43 -5.97
N PHE A 182 -5.04 -15.50 -5.18
CA PHE A 182 -6.17 -15.83 -4.30
C PHE A 182 -6.06 -15.26 -2.89
N THR A 183 -4.85 -14.97 -2.39
CA THR A 183 -4.68 -14.39 -1.05
C THR A 183 -4.77 -12.88 -1.05
N ALA A 184 -4.19 -12.18 -2.03
CA ALA A 184 -4.20 -10.72 -2.09
C ALA A 184 -5.62 -10.12 -2.03
N PRO A 185 -6.65 -10.67 -2.71
CA PRO A 185 -8.04 -10.20 -2.59
C PRO A 185 -8.63 -10.29 -1.18
N ILE A 186 -8.10 -11.14 -0.29
CA ILE A 186 -8.56 -11.24 1.10
C ILE A 186 -8.36 -9.90 1.83
N SER A 187 -7.36 -9.10 1.43
CA SER A 187 -7.12 -7.76 1.98
C SER A 187 -8.29 -6.77 1.74
N LEU A 188 -9.20 -7.07 0.80
CA LEU A 188 -10.41 -6.27 0.57
C LEU A 188 -11.38 -6.33 1.76
N ILE A 189 -11.34 -7.41 2.55
CA ILE A 189 -12.19 -7.56 3.75
C ILE A 189 -11.82 -6.52 4.81
N PRO A 190 -10.59 -6.50 5.37
CA PRO A 190 -10.23 -5.49 6.35
C PRO A 190 -10.28 -4.08 5.74
N LEU A 191 -9.95 -3.89 4.46
CA LEU A 191 -10.09 -2.59 3.77
C LEU A 191 -11.53 -2.04 3.85
N TYR A 192 -12.52 -2.84 3.46
CA TYR A 192 -13.92 -2.45 3.52
C TYR A 192 -14.36 -2.18 4.95
N LEU A 193 -13.94 -3.03 5.90
CA LEU A 193 -14.32 -2.89 7.31
C LEU A 193 -13.73 -1.63 7.93
N ILE A 194 -12.46 -1.28 7.64
CA ILE A 194 -11.84 -0.03 8.06
C ILE A 194 -12.62 1.16 7.52
N ALA A 195 -12.89 1.17 6.22
CA ALA A 195 -13.61 2.28 5.57
C ALA A 195 -15.03 2.46 6.12
N LYS A 196 -15.72 1.33 6.41
CA LYS A 196 -17.05 1.32 7.02
C LYS A 196 -17.02 1.80 8.47
N GLN A 197 -15.99 1.43 9.22
CA GLN A 197 -15.82 1.78 10.63
C GLN A 197 -15.52 3.27 10.80
N ILE A 198 -14.60 3.82 10.00
CA ILE A 198 -14.21 5.25 10.10
C ILE A 198 -15.33 6.16 9.57
N PHE A 199 -16.06 5.70 8.55
CA PHE A 199 -17.11 6.49 7.90
C PHE A 199 -18.43 5.71 7.84
N ASP A 200 -18.76 5.16 6.68
CA ASP A 200 -20.02 4.45 6.47
C ASP A 200 -19.91 3.44 5.33
N GLN A 201 -20.97 2.65 5.14
CA GLN A 201 -21.04 1.61 4.12
C GLN A 201 -20.89 2.15 2.68
N ARG A 202 -21.33 3.38 2.38
CA ARG A 202 -21.18 3.96 1.04
C ARG A 202 -19.73 4.35 0.78
N VAL A 203 -19.06 4.95 1.76
CA VAL A 203 -17.61 5.22 1.67
C VAL A 203 -16.85 3.92 1.46
N ALA A 204 -17.18 2.87 2.23
CA ALA A 204 -16.55 1.57 2.09
C ALA A 204 -16.73 0.95 0.70
N PHE A 205 -17.94 1.05 0.14
CA PHE A 205 -18.20 0.62 -1.24
C PHE A 205 -17.37 1.41 -2.26
N TYR A 206 -17.35 2.74 -2.16
CA TYR A 206 -16.55 3.58 -3.05
C TYR A 206 -15.05 3.29 -2.91
N THR A 207 -14.56 3.04 -1.69
CA THR A 207 -13.16 2.64 -1.46
C THR A 207 -12.84 1.33 -2.18
N LEU A 208 -13.69 0.29 -2.06
CA LEU A 208 -13.49 -0.97 -2.79
C LEU A 208 -13.47 -0.74 -4.30
N ALA A 209 -14.45 0.02 -4.81
CA ALA A 209 -14.54 0.29 -6.24
C ALA A 209 -13.29 0.99 -6.76
N LEU A 210 -12.78 2.01 -6.05
CA LEU A 210 -11.54 2.69 -6.41
C LEU A 210 -10.31 1.79 -6.29
N TYR A 211 -10.22 1.00 -5.23
CA TYR A 211 -9.10 0.08 -5.00
C TYR A 211 -8.91 -0.88 -6.18
N LEU A 212 -10.01 -1.45 -6.69
CA LEU A 212 -10.00 -2.39 -7.81
C LEU A 212 -9.46 -1.82 -9.13
N VAL A 213 -9.44 -0.50 -9.30
CA VAL A 213 -8.99 0.16 -10.54
C VAL A 213 -7.79 1.08 -10.32
N THR A 214 -7.23 1.10 -9.11
CA THR A 214 -6.04 1.89 -8.80
C THR A 214 -4.83 1.30 -9.52
N PRO A 215 -4.01 2.08 -10.26
CA PRO A 215 -2.97 1.51 -11.11
C PRO A 215 -1.99 0.58 -10.39
N ASN A 216 -1.40 0.97 -9.26
CA ASN A 216 -0.47 0.11 -8.53
C ASN A 216 -1.13 -1.18 -8.02
N ILE A 217 -2.40 -1.12 -7.64
CA ILE A 217 -3.17 -2.30 -7.25
C ILE A 217 -3.31 -3.21 -8.46
N VAL A 218 -3.79 -2.71 -9.59
CA VAL A 218 -4.05 -3.53 -10.77
C VAL A 218 -2.77 -4.15 -11.34
N LEU A 219 -1.68 -3.38 -11.41
CA LEU A 219 -0.45 -3.77 -12.09
C LEU A 219 0.42 -4.70 -11.24
N LEU A 220 0.45 -4.51 -9.91
CA LEU A 220 1.44 -5.16 -9.05
C LEU A 220 0.87 -6.32 -8.24
N THR A 221 -0.43 -6.35 -7.97
CA THR A 221 -0.97 -7.36 -7.04
C THR A 221 -0.96 -8.79 -7.53
N ALA A 222 -0.83 -9.00 -8.84
CA ALA A 222 -0.71 -10.33 -9.43
C ALA A 222 0.75 -10.81 -9.51
N THR A 223 1.72 -9.90 -9.37
CA THR A 223 3.13 -10.12 -9.71
C THR A 223 4.05 -9.99 -8.48
N CYS A 224 3.68 -9.18 -7.48
CA CYS A 224 4.51 -8.96 -6.29
C CYS A 224 4.04 -9.71 -5.04
N MET A 225 5.02 -10.12 -4.21
CA MET A 225 4.73 -10.65 -2.86
C MET A 225 4.17 -9.57 -1.92
N ASP A 226 4.39 -8.28 -2.18
CA ASP A 226 3.85 -7.19 -1.33
C ASP A 226 2.32 -7.21 -1.25
N ALA A 227 1.64 -7.73 -2.28
CA ALA A 227 0.20 -7.92 -2.27
C ALA A 227 -0.25 -9.02 -1.30
N PHE A 228 0.57 -10.07 -1.13
CA PHE A 228 0.37 -11.06 -0.07
C PHE A 228 0.60 -10.42 1.32
N TYR A 229 1.65 -9.61 1.46
CA TYR A 229 1.96 -8.94 2.74
C TYR A 229 0.85 -7.96 3.15
N ALA A 230 0.22 -7.29 2.18
CA ALA A 230 -0.86 -6.33 2.39
C ALA A 230 -2.05 -6.93 3.15
N VAL A 231 -2.30 -8.24 3.05
CA VAL A 231 -3.35 -8.92 3.83
C VAL A 231 -3.10 -8.74 5.33
N PHE A 232 -1.89 -9.02 5.80
CA PHE A 232 -1.54 -8.93 7.22
C PHE A 232 -1.40 -7.47 7.67
N LEU A 233 -0.79 -6.63 6.84
CA LEU A 233 -0.60 -5.21 7.14
C LEU A 233 -1.95 -4.48 7.27
N ILE A 234 -2.87 -4.64 6.31
CA ILE A 234 -4.18 -4.00 6.36
C ILE A 234 -5.05 -4.60 7.48
N SER A 235 -4.99 -5.91 7.71
CA SER A 235 -5.65 -6.52 8.87
C SER A 235 -5.14 -5.99 10.20
N SER A 236 -3.84 -5.69 10.34
CA SER A 236 -3.31 -5.10 11.57
C SER A 236 -3.89 -3.69 11.83
N ILE A 237 -4.08 -2.88 10.77
CA ILE A 237 -4.79 -1.58 10.88
C ILE A 237 -6.22 -1.81 11.36
N TYR A 238 -6.93 -2.76 10.75
CA TYR A 238 -8.30 -3.08 11.13
C TYR A 238 -8.40 -3.51 12.60
N PHE A 239 -7.58 -4.48 13.02
CA PHE A 239 -7.58 -4.96 14.40
C PHE A 239 -7.20 -3.86 15.40
N TYR A 240 -6.29 -2.96 15.04
CA TYR A 240 -5.95 -1.83 15.89
C TYR A 240 -7.15 -0.90 16.08
N LEU A 241 -7.79 -0.47 14.99
CA LEU A 241 -8.93 0.45 15.05
C LEU A 241 -10.13 -0.16 15.80
N ILE A 242 -10.45 -1.44 15.57
CA ILE A 242 -11.53 -2.11 16.31
C ILE A 242 -11.16 -2.40 17.77
N ALA A 243 -9.88 -2.61 18.09
CA ALA A 243 -9.40 -2.69 19.47
C ALA A 243 -9.66 -1.38 20.22
N LEU A 244 -9.45 -0.24 19.55
CA LEU A 244 -9.77 1.08 20.11
C LEU A 244 -11.26 1.24 20.36
N GLU A 245 -12.10 0.98 19.35
CA GLU A 245 -13.56 1.12 19.47
C GLU A 245 -14.13 0.22 20.59
N LYS A 246 -13.77 -1.08 20.58
CA LYS A 246 -14.29 -2.07 21.52
C LYS A 246 -13.54 -2.14 22.85
N ARG A 247 -12.46 -1.37 23.00
CA ARG A 247 -11.54 -1.43 24.16
C ARG A 247 -11.08 -2.86 24.47
N SER A 248 -10.80 -3.64 23.42
CA SER A 248 -10.56 -5.09 23.52
C SER A 248 -9.07 -5.41 23.50
N VAL A 249 -8.59 -6.00 24.60
CA VAL A 249 -7.20 -6.50 24.73
C VAL A 249 -6.91 -7.62 23.73
N ILE A 250 -7.89 -8.50 23.45
CA ILE A 250 -7.73 -9.60 22.50
C ILE A 250 -7.45 -9.04 21.09
N LEU A 251 -8.17 -8.00 20.67
CA LEU A 251 -7.94 -7.36 19.37
C LEU A 251 -6.59 -6.62 19.33
N ALA A 252 -6.13 -6.07 20.46
CA ALA A 252 -4.78 -5.50 20.57
C ALA A 252 -3.67 -6.57 20.46
N ILE A 253 -3.87 -7.75 21.07
CA ILE A 253 -2.99 -8.92 20.91
C ILE A 253 -2.96 -9.36 19.44
N LEU A 254 -4.14 -9.52 18.81
CA LEU A 254 -4.22 -9.85 17.39
C LEU A 254 -3.51 -8.82 16.50
N THR A 255 -3.58 -7.53 16.85
CA THR A 255 -2.80 -6.49 16.17
C THR A 255 -1.30 -6.78 16.28
N GLY A 256 -0.79 -7.04 17.49
CA GLY A 256 0.63 -7.35 17.71
C GLY A 256 1.09 -8.61 16.99
N LEU A 257 0.26 -9.65 16.96
CA LEU A 257 0.53 -10.89 16.20
C LEU A 257 0.60 -10.62 14.69
N PHE A 258 -0.35 -9.87 14.14
CA PHE A 258 -0.36 -9.53 12.71
C PHE A 258 0.79 -8.60 12.33
N LEU A 259 1.18 -7.67 13.20
CA LEU A 259 2.41 -6.88 13.03
C LEU A 259 3.66 -7.77 13.06
N ALA A 260 3.71 -8.77 13.95
CA ALA A 260 4.86 -9.67 14.02
C ALA A 260 4.99 -10.50 12.74
N ILE A 261 3.88 -11.06 12.25
CA ILE A 261 3.82 -11.77 10.96
C ILE A 261 4.22 -10.83 9.82
N SER A 262 3.69 -9.60 9.80
CA SER A 262 4.01 -8.63 8.75
C SER A 262 5.50 -8.27 8.75
N MET A 263 6.11 -8.03 9.92
CA MET A 263 7.54 -7.75 10.05
C MET A 263 8.39 -8.96 9.62
N PHE A 264 7.87 -10.17 9.82
CA PHE A 264 8.53 -11.39 9.39
C PHE A 264 8.48 -11.55 7.86
N LEU A 265 7.54 -10.87 7.18
CA LEU A 265 7.41 -10.85 5.73
C LEU A 265 8.13 -9.64 5.09
N THR A 266 8.08 -8.48 5.72
CA THR A 266 8.64 -7.23 5.19
C THR A 266 8.96 -6.21 6.30
N PHE A 267 10.10 -5.54 6.18
CA PHE A 267 10.48 -4.42 7.06
C PHE A 267 9.59 -3.18 6.87
N ALA A 268 8.78 -3.14 5.80
CA ALA A 268 7.80 -2.06 5.55
C ALA A 268 6.78 -1.89 6.68
N THR A 269 6.60 -2.92 7.50
CA THR A 269 5.80 -2.94 8.73
C THR A 269 6.16 -1.81 9.70
N THR A 270 7.41 -1.33 9.68
CA THR A 270 7.87 -0.21 10.51
C THR A 270 7.00 1.04 10.37
N PHE A 271 6.48 1.29 9.16
CA PHE A 271 5.54 2.39 8.92
C PHE A 271 4.31 2.33 9.83
N LEU A 272 3.72 1.14 10.04
CA LEU A 272 2.53 0.99 10.87
C LEU A 272 2.83 1.25 12.35
N GLY A 273 4.03 0.87 12.82
CA GLY A 273 4.50 1.24 14.15
C GLY A 273 4.54 2.76 14.34
N VAL A 274 5.17 3.47 13.40
CA VAL A 274 5.22 4.94 13.40
C VAL A 274 3.81 5.53 13.32
N TYR A 275 2.95 5.00 12.45
CA TYR A 275 1.57 5.45 12.30
C TYR A 275 0.73 5.30 13.58
N PHE A 276 0.82 4.15 14.28
CA PHE A 276 0.08 3.97 15.54
C PHE A 276 0.59 4.88 16.66
N ILE A 277 1.90 5.17 16.69
CA ILE A 277 2.49 6.14 17.60
C ILE A 277 1.98 7.55 17.28
N THR A 278 2.03 8.00 16.02
CA THR A 278 1.54 9.33 15.62
C THR A 278 0.04 9.47 15.85
N LEU A 279 -0.74 8.43 15.58
CA LEU A 279 -2.18 8.40 15.85
C LEU A 279 -2.49 8.56 17.35
N THR A 280 -1.73 7.86 18.21
CA THR A 280 -1.82 8.00 19.66
C THR A 280 -1.44 9.43 20.10
N GLY A 281 -0.40 10.01 19.50
CA GLY A 281 0.03 11.39 19.75
C GLY A 281 -1.00 12.45 19.35
N PHE A 282 -1.63 12.32 18.17
CA PHE A 282 -2.74 13.22 17.78
C PHE A 282 -3.96 13.05 18.68
N THR A 283 -4.24 11.82 19.10
CA THR A 283 -5.34 11.56 20.03
C THR A 283 -5.09 12.21 21.40
N TYR A 284 -3.86 12.26 21.88
CA TYR A 284 -3.52 13.02 23.10
C TYR A 284 -3.90 14.51 22.99
N ILE A 285 -3.66 15.11 21.83
CA ILE A 285 -3.93 16.52 21.57
C ILE A 285 -5.44 16.77 21.43
N ASN A 286 -6.15 15.92 20.68
CA ASN A 286 -7.53 16.17 20.26
C ASN A 286 -8.61 15.48 21.11
N ASN A 287 -8.29 14.38 21.81
CA ASN A 287 -9.21 13.65 22.68
C ASN A 287 -8.49 12.95 23.85
N LYS A 288 -8.21 13.71 24.92
CA LYS A 288 -7.55 13.21 26.14
C LYS A 288 -8.28 12.03 26.79
N LYS A 289 -9.61 11.91 26.64
CA LYS A 289 -10.38 10.79 27.21
C LYS A 289 -10.07 9.48 26.49
N ALA A 290 -9.92 9.53 25.16
CA ALA A 290 -9.55 8.37 24.35
C ALA A 290 -8.07 7.99 24.47
N PHE A 291 -7.18 8.92 24.82
CA PHE A 291 -5.73 8.70 24.88
C PHE A 291 -5.30 7.46 25.70
N ARG A 292 -5.88 7.24 26.89
CA ARG A 292 -5.53 6.06 27.72
C ARG A 292 -5.76 4.75 26.98
N ASN A 293 -6.84 4.67 26.20
CA ASN A 293 -7.18 3.49 25.43
C ASN A 293 -6.21 3.27 24.26
N HIS A 294 -5.79 4.35 23.58
CA HIS A 294 -4.76 4.29 22.55
C HIS A 294 -3.42 3.81 23.09
N VAL A 295 -2.98 4.37 24.23
CA VAL A 295 -1.74 3.94 24.89
C VAL A 295 -1.83 2.47 25.31
N THR A 296 -2.94 2.04 25.91
CA THR A 296 -3.13 0.64 26.31
C THR A 296 -3.07 -0.29 25.10
N THR A 297 -3.77 0.05 24.02
CA THR A 297 -3.79 -0.74 22.79
C THR A 297 -2.40 -0.80 22.16
N LEU A 298 -1.67 0.32 22.11
CA LEU A 298 -0.29 0.40 21.60
C LEU A 298 0.70 -0.41 22.45
N CYS A 299 0.60 -0.33 23.78
CA CYS A 299 1.46 -1.09 24.68
C CYS A 299 1.19 -2.60 24.59
N VAL A 300 -0.08 -3.02 24.52
CA VAL A 300 -0.43 -4.44 24.38
C VAL A 300 -0.01 -4.98 23.02
N SER A 301 -0.25 -4.26 21.93
CA SER A 301 0.15 -4.69 20.59
C SER A 301 1.67 -4.72 20.45
N GLY A 302 2.37 -3.68 20.90
CA GLY A 302 3.84 -3.61 20.92
C GLY A 302 4.46 -4.67 21.82
N GLY A 303 3.90 -4.89 23.02
CA GLY A 303 4.34 -5.95 23.93
C GLY A 303 4.18 -7.35 23.33
N THR A 304 3.04 -7.61 22.66
CA THR A 304 2.80 -8.86 21.95
C THR A 304 3.79 -9.05 20.80
N PHE A 305 4.02 -8.02 19.99
CA PHE A 305 5.01 -8.03 18.91
C PHE A 305 6.41 -8.40 19.43
N CYS A 306 6.88 -7.72 20.49
CA CYS A 306 8.19 -8.00 21.09
C CYS A 306 8.25 -9.42 21.67
N LEU A 307 7.17 -9.88 22.32
CA LEU A 307 7.09 -11.21 22.90
C LEU A 307 7.21 -12.31 21.84
N VAL A 308 6.57 -12.15 20.67
CA VAL A 308 6.68 -13.11 19.56
C VAL A 308 8.13 -13.27 19.12
N TYR A 309 8.84 -12.16 18.88
CA TYR A 309 10.24 -12.21 18.45
C TYR A 309 11.17 -12.71 19.55
N LEU A 310 10.89 -12.39 20.82
CA LEU A 310 11.62 -12.95 21.96
C LEU A 310 11.46 -14.48 22.02
N LEU A 311 10.22 -14.98 21.92
CA LEU A 311 9.95 -16.42 21.92
C LEU A 311 10.60 -17.11 20.72
N MET A 312 10.55 -16.49 19.54
CA MET A 312 11.19 -17.02 18.33
C MET A 312 12.72 -17.08 18.51
N TYR A 313 13.35 -16.04 19.05
CA TYR A 313 14.78 -16.06 19.38
C TYR A 313 15.13 -17.17 20.38
N LEU A 314 14.36 -17.31 21.47
CA LEU A 314 14.62 -18.32 22.49
C LEU A 314 14.42 -19.76 22.00
N THR A 315 13.48 -19.98 21.07
CA THR A 315 13.13 -21.33 20.60
C THR A 315 13.91 -21.76 19.37
N THR A 316 14.28 -20.84 18.47
CA THR A 316 14.91 -21.17 17.18
C THR A 316 16.29 -20.54 16.99
N GLY A 317 16.66 -19.58 17.84
CA GLY A 317 17.87 -18.77 17.69
C GLY A 317 17.76 -17.64 16.67
N TYR A 318 16.57 -17.39 16.09
CA TYR A 318 16.38 -16.35 15.09
C TYR A 318 16.52 -14.96 15.70
N ASN A 319 17.53 -14.21 15.26
CA ASN A 319 17.77 -12.84 15.71
C ASN A 319 17.28 -11.83 14.66
N ALA A 320 16.09 -11.27 14.89
CA ALA A 320 15.48 -10.29 13.99
C ALA A 320 16.31 -9.01 13.81
N ILE A 321 17.03 -8.58 14.87
CA ILE A 321 17.88 -7.39 14.81
C ILE A 321 19.10 -7.67 13.95
N ALA A 322 19.76 -8.82 14.14
CA ALA A 322 20.88 -9.23 13.29
C ALA A 322 20.44 -9.37 11.83
N CYS A 323 19.25 -9.92 11.57
CA CYS A 323 18.68 -9.99 10.23
C CYS A 323 18.49 -8.60 9.60
N LEU A 324 17.99 -7.62 10.36
CA LEU A 324 17.86 -6.24 9.88
C LEU A 324 19.22 -5.60 9.60
N MET A 325 20.19 -5.77 10.50
CA MET A 325 21.55 -5.23 10.32
C MET A 325 22.21 -5.81 9.07
N GLU A 326 22.08 -7.12 8.84
CA GLU A 326 22.61 -7.78 7.66
C GLU A 326 21.92 -7.30 6.38
N ALA A 327 20.59 -7.16 6.40
CA ALA A 327 19.85 -6.62 5.26
C ALA A 327 20.28 -5.20 4.89
N VAL A 328 20.48 -4.32 5.90
CA VAL A 328 21.01 -2.97 5.70
C VAL A 328 22.44 -3.00 5.17
N TYR A 329 23.28 -3.90 5.68
CA TYR A 329 24.65 -4.07 5.19
C TYR A 329 24.68 -4.47 3.72
N ILE A 330 23.86 -5.45 3.33
CA ILE A 330 23.73 -5.92 1.95
C ILE A 330 23.19 -4.81 1.03
N ASP A 331 22.21 -4.02 1.47
CA ASP A 331 21.70 -2.91 0.65
C ASP A 331 22.75 -1.82 0.43
N ASP A 332 23.60 -1.56 1.44
CA ASP A 332 24.68 -0.55 1.37
C ASP A 332 25.90 -1.03 0.56
N HIS A 333 26.41 -2.23 0.86
CA HIS A 333 27.68 -2.74 0.34
C HIS A 333 27.53 -3.74 -0.82
N GLY A 334 26.33 -4.31 -0.98
CA GLY A 334 26.05 -5.37 -1.95
C GLY A 334 26.16 -6.76 -1.35
N SER A 335 25.88 -7.75 -2.19
CA SER A 335 26.06 -9.17 -1.90
C SER A 335 26.73 -9.90 -3.05
N ASP A 336 26.89 -11.22 -2.91
CA ASP A 336 27.45 -12.09 -3.96
C ASP A 336 26.66 -11.99 -5.29
N HIS A 337 25.40 -11.54 -5.23
CA HIS A 337 24.48 -11.49 -6.37
C HIS A 337 24.11 -10.08 -6.84
N HIS A 338 24.46 -9.00 -6.12
CA HIS A 338 24.23 -7.63 -6.57
C HIS A 338 25.18 -6.60 -5.96
N GLY A 339 25.42 -5.50 -6.68
CA GLY A 339 26.13 -4.36 -6.14
C GLY A 339 25.31 -3.64 -5.06
N GLY A 340 25.99 -3.01 -4.11
CA GLY A 340 25.37 -2.15 -3.12
C GLY A 340 24.71 -0.94 -3.76
N VAL A 341 23.53 -0.58 -3.28
CA VAL A 341 22.86 0.65 -3.67
C VAL A 341 23.54 1.82 -2.97
N GLY A 342 23.90 1.65 -1.70
CA GLY A 342 24.47 2.67 -0.81
C GLY A 342 23.44 3.24 0.17
N THR A 343 23.90 3.73 1.31
CA THR A 343 23.11 4.36 2.40
C THR A 343 22.06 5.40 1.99
N GLY A 344 22.21 6.06 0.84
CA GLY A 344 21.37 7.18 0.40
C GLY A 344 21.71 8.53 1.04
N TYR A 345 22.68 8.57 1.97
CA TYR A 345 23.15 9.78 2.66
C TYR A 345 24.49 10.30 2.14
N GLU A 346 25.01 9.71 1.05
CA GLU A 346 26.35 10.02 0.53
C GLU A 346 26.46 11.49 0.13
N THR A 347 25.39 12.05 -0.45
CA THR A 347 25.30 13.46 -0.81
C THR A 347 23.89 14.01 -0.58
N LEU A 348 23.80 15.33 -0.36
CA LEU A 348 22.50 16.01 -0.21
C LEU A 348 21.63 15.85 -1.46
N SER A 349 22.21 15.90 -2.66
CA SER A 349 21.48 15.72 -3.92
C SER A 349 20.88 14.32 -4.02
N ARG A 350 21.65 13.28 -3.67
CA ARG A 350 21.18 11.90 -3.64
C ARG A 350 20.07 11.68 -2.62
N TYR A 351 20.26 12.16 -1.38
CA TYR A 351 19.26 12.06 -0.34
C TYR A 351 17.92 12.71 -0.75
N LEU A 352 17.96 13.93 -1.27
CA LEU A 352 16.76 14.63 -1.74
C LEU A 352 16.13 13.95 -2.95
N PHE A 353 16.94 13.41 -3.87
CA PHE A 353 16.45 12.70 -5.03
C PHE A 353 15.74 11.39 -4.66
N ILE A 354 16.32 10.57 -3.78
CA ILE A 354 15.70 9.33 -3.28
C ILE A 354 14.39 9.66 -2.56
N SER A 355 14.44 10.64 -1.65
CA SER A 355 13.25 11.07 -0.92
C SER A 355 12.13 11.52 -1.86
N ALA A 356 12.44 12.34 -2.86
CA ALA A 356 11.47 12.75 -3.87
C ALA A 356 10.96 11.55 -4.68
N THR A 357 11.84 10.69 -5.16
CA THR A 357 11.50 9.48 -5.93
C THR A 357 10.49 8.61 -5.18
N ASN A 358 10.68 8.40 -3.87
CA ASN A 358 9.76 7.65 -3.02
C ASN A 358 8.32 8.21 -3.05
N PHE A 359 8.15 9.53 -2.92
CA PHE A 359 6.80 10.12 -2.99
C PHE A 359 6.25 10.10 -4.41
N PHE A 360 7.04 10.49 -5.40
CA PHE A 360 6.57 10.64 -6.76
C PHE A 360 6.21 9.29 -7.40
N ALA A 361 6.96 8.22 -7.14
CA ALA A 361 6.62 6.88 -7.60
C ALA A 361 5.30 6.41 -6.99
N PHE A 362 5.17 6.47 -5.67
CA PHE A 362 3.95 6.07 -4.96
C PHE A 362 2.71 6.85 -5.43
N PHE A 363 2.78 8.19 -5.47
CA PHE A 363 1.65 9.02 -5.88
C PHE A 363 1.32 8.89 -7.37
N SER A 364 2.31 8.68 -8.24
CA SER A 364 2.05 8.44 -9.67
C SER A 364 1.23 7.16 -9.85
N CYS A 365 1.59 6.08 -9.17
CA CYS A 365 0.93 4.78 -9.33
C CYS A 365 -0.38 4.63 -8.54
N LEU A 366 -0.70 5.55 -7.61
CA LEU A 366 -2.05 5.65 -7.01
C LEU A 366 -3.09 6.27 -7.96
N GLY A 367 -2.63 6.92 -9.02
CA GLY A 367 -3.48 7.59 -9.99
C GLY A 367 -3.64 9.09 -9.72
N ALA A 368 -3.38 9.92 -10.74
CA ALA A 368 -3.34 11.38 -10.57
C ALA A 368 -4.69 11.97 -10.10
N ILE A 369 -5.81 11.38 -10.53
CA ILE A 369 -7.15 11.79 -10.07
C ILE A 369 -7.39 11.44 -8.59
N THR A 370 -6.91 10.28 -8.12
CA THR A 370 -6.98 9.88 -6.71
C THR A 370 -6.17 10.84 -5.86
N VAL A 371 -4.93 11.15 -6.25
CA VAL A 371 -4.08 12.12 -5.55
C VAL A 371 -4.75 13.49 -5.48
N THR A 372 -5.34 13.95 -6.60
CA THR A 372 -6.06 15.23 -6.65
C THR A 372 -7.21 15.29 -5.64
N LEU A 373 -8.04 14.24 -5.58
CA LEU A 373 -9.19 14.18 -4.68
C LEU A 373 -8.76 14.01 -3.21
N TRP A 374 -7.71 13.22 -2.97
CA TRP A 374 -7.12 13.05 -1.65
C TRP A 374 -6.54 14.38 -1.12
N THR A 375 -5.77 15.11 -1.93
CA THR A 375 -5.21 16.41 -1.55
C THR A 375 -6.32 17.41 -1.21
N ARG A 376 -7.45 17.38 -1.90
CA ARG A 376 -8.62 18.20 -1.54
C ARG A 376 -9.20 17.84 -0.19
N GLU A 377 -9.36 16.55 0.09
CA GLU A 377 -9.86 16.10 1.39
C GLU A 377 -8.89 16.47 2.51
N LEU A 378 -7.58 16.33 2.27
CA LEU A 378 -6.54 16.75 3.20
C LEU A 378 -6.60 18.25 3.49
N ILE A 379 -6.66 19.10 2.46
CA ILE A 379 -6.79 20.55 2.63
C ILE A 379 -8.10 20.90 3.35
N SER A 380 -9.20 20.23 3.02
CA SER A 380 -10.49 20.41 3.70
C SER A 380 -10.38 20.06 5.19
N THR A 381 -9.74 18.95 5.51
CA THR A 381 -9.53 18.47 6.89
C THR A 381 -8.64 19.45 7.67
N ILE A 382 -7.54 19.92 7.08
CA ILE A 382 -6.65 20.91 7.71
C ILE A 382 -7.39 22.23 8.00
N ARG A 383 -8.24 22.69 7.07
CA ARG A 383 -9.07 23.88 7.28
C ARG A 383 -10.16 23.68 8.34
N GLN A 384 -10.60 22.46 8.58
CA GLN A 384 -11.55 22.17 9.65
C GLN A 384 -10.90 22.28 11.04
N ILE A 385 -9.60 21.98 11.19
CA ILE A 385 -8.86 22.14 12.45
C ILE A 385 -8.96 23.57 12.98
N SER A 386 -8.76 24.57 12.12
CA SER A 386 -8.83 25.98 12.52
C SER A 386 -10.25 26.38 12.95
N SER A 387 -11.27 25.80 12.33
CA SER A 387 -12.68 26.04 12.69
C SER A 387 -13.09 25.34 13.99
N LEU A 388 -12.53 24.17 14.30
CA LEU A 388 -12.80 23.42 15.52
C LEU A 388 -12.25 24.15 16.76
N LYS A 389 -11.04 24.70 16.67
CA LYS A 389 -10.48 25.57 17.73
C LYS A 389 -11.30 26.84 17.99
N SER A 390 -12.08 27.29 17.01
CA SER A 390 -12.98 28.44 17.15
C SER A 390 -14.38 28.07 17.68
N LYS A 391 -14.78 26.79 17.59
CA LYS A 391 -16.10 26.29 17.98
C LYS A 391 -16.13 25.62 19.36
N GLU A 392 -14.96 25.34 19.95
CA GLU A 392 -14.82 24.86 21.33
C GLU A 392 -15.45 25.80 22.38
N SER A 393 -15.83 27.03 21.98
CA SER A 393 -16.57 28.00 22.78
C SER A 393 -18.10 27.81 22.81
N ASN A 394 -18.68 26.99 21.92
CA ASN A 394 -20.13 26.76 21.85
C ASN A 394 -20.44 25.26 21.99
N MET A 395 -20.88 24.87 23.20
CA MET A 395 -21.33 23.52 23.54
C MET A 395 -22.59 23.15 22.75
N GLU A 396 -22.46 22.49 21.61
CA GLU A 396 -23.56 21.66 21.10
C GLU A 396 -23.09 20.56 20.14
N LYS A 397 -23.44 19.32 20.52
CA LYS A 397 -23.28 18.01 19.85
C LYS A 397 -21.93 17.30 19.95
N GLN A 398 -21.86 16.41 20.95
CA GLN A 398 -20.69 15.64 21.36
C GLN A 398 -20.40 14.42 20.44
N GLU A 399 -21.41 13.76 19.87
CA GLU A 399 -21.23 12.56 19.01
C GLU A 399 -20.71 12.90 17.61
N ASP A 400 -21.24 13.92 16.95
CA ASP A 400 -20.75 14.39 15.63
C ASP A 400 -19.29 14.90 15.71
N GLN A 401 -18.90 15.42 16.87
CA GLN A 401 -17.57 15.95 17.13
C GLN A 401 -16.52 14.84 17.33
N GLU A 402 -16.90 13.71 17.92
CA GLU A 402 -16.00 12.57 18.16
C GLU A 402 -15.66 11.84 16.86
N SER A 403 -16.65 11.52 16.02
CA SER A 403 -16.42 10.92 14.69
C SER A 403 -15.61 11.83 13.76
N THR A 404 -15.85 13.15 13.81
CA THR A 404 -15.08 14.11 13.02
C THR A 404 -13.62 14.15 13.47
N SER A 405 -13.37 14.13 14.78
CA SER A 405 -12.02 14.10 15.38
C SER A 405 -11.25 12.84 15.02
N GLU A 406 -11.90 11.67 15.02
CA GLU A 406 -11.28 10.40 14.62
C GLU A 406 -10.85 10.41 13.15
N SER A 407 -11.72 10.86 12.25
CA SER A 407 -11.39 10.95 10.82
C SER A 407 -10.22 11.90 10.52
N LEU A 408 -10.10 12.96 11.32
CA LEU A 408 -9.03 13.95 11.24
C LEU A 408 -7.72 13.37 11.78
N ASN A 409 -7.75 12.70 12.93
CA ASN A 409 -6.60 12.02 13.51
C ASN A 409 -6.06 10.94 12.56
N PHE A 410 -6.95 10.16 11.93
CA PHE A 410 -6.58 9.12 10.97
C PHE A 410 -5.72 9.67 9.83
N LEU A 411 -6.15 10.79 9.22
CA LEU A 411 -5.46 11.37 8.07
C LEU A 411 -4.20 12.15 8.45
N LEU A 412 -4.23 12.91 9.55
CA LEU A 412 -3.05 13.65 10.02
C LEU A 412 -1.95 12.71 10.50
N ALA A 413 -2.29 11.66 11.25
CA ALA A 413 -1.34 10.65 11.68
C ALA A 413 -0.65 9.98 10.49
N TYR A 414 -1.41 9.72 9.42
CA TYR A 414 -0.87 9.16 8.18
C TYR A 414 0.13 10.12 7.53
N VAL A 415 -0.23 11.38 7.32
CA VAL A 415 0.70 12.36 6.71
C VAL A 415 1.94 12.58 7.58
N SER A 416 1.77 12.65 8.90
CA SER A 416 2.89 12.78 9.84
C SER A 416 3.79 11.55 9.92
N ALA A 417 3.28 10.34 9.61
CA ALA A 417 4.11 9.14 9.50
C ALA A 417 4.76 9.01 8.12
N LEU A 418 4.04 9.38 7.06
CA LEU A 418 4.49 9.29 5.68
C LEU A 418 5.67 10.23 5.38
N ILE A 419 5.66 11.46 5.93
CA ILE A 419 6.74 12.41 5.66
C ILE A 419 8.10 11.90 6.19
N PRO A 420 8.28 11.56 7.47
CA PRO A 420 9.55 11.03 7.97
C PRO A 420 9.97 9.75 7.26
N ILE A 421 9.03 8.87 6.93
CA ILE A 421 9.32 7.61 6.24
C ILE A 421 9.75 7.83 4.79
N GLY A 422 9.09 8.71 4.04
CA GLY A 422 9.48 9.00 2.66
C GLY A 422 10.78 9.79 2.55
N PHE A 423 11.13 10.58 3.58
CA PHE A 423 12.44 11.22 3.72
C PHE A 423 13.47 10.34 4.44
N SER A 424 13.10 9.15 4.88
CA SER A 424 14.09 8.19 5.37
C SER A 424 14.73 7.47 4.18
N THR A 425 16.01 7.12 4.29
CA THR A 425 16.65 6.24 3.30
C THR A 425 16.36 4.76 3.57
N LEU A 426 15.39 4.45 4.45
CA LEU A 426 14.92 3.07 4.71
C LEU A 426 14.26 2.44 3.48
N TYR A 427 13.80 3.28 2.54
CA TYR A 427 13.24 2.85 1.27
C TYR A 427 14.00 3.56 0.15
N THR A 428 14.58 2.78 -0.75
CA THR A 428 15.41 3.26 -1.85
C THR A 428 14.69 3.00 -3.18
N ALA A 429 13.61 3.78 -3.42
CA ALA A 429 12.68 3.64 -4.55
C ALA A 429 11.74 2.41 -4.47
N GLU A 430 11.07 2.06 -5.57
CA GLU A 430 10.06 0.99 -5.68
C GLU A 430 8.83 1.13 -4.75
N THR A 431 8.59 2.34 -4.24
CA THR A 431 7.55 2.61 -3.25
C THR A 431 6.12 2.41 -3.77
N GLU A 432 5.90 2.46 -5.09
CA GLU A 432 4.63 2.11 -5.72
C GLU A 432 4.17 0.69 -5.37
N ARG A 433 5.13 -0.22 -5.16
CA ARG A 433 4.93 -1.63 -4.81
C ARG A 433 5.00 -1.83 -3.30
N ILE A 434 6.08 -1.36 -2.67
CA ILE A 434 6.33 -1.60 -1.24
C ILE A 434 5.24 -0.95 -0.38
N TRP A 435 4.73 0.22 -0.77
CA TRP A 435 3.70 0.94 -0.02
C TRP A 435 2.27 0.60 -0.46
N ILE A 436 2.06 -0.52 -1.16
CA ILE A 436 0.72 -0.92 -1.63
C ILE A 436 -0.29 -1.03 -0.48
N PHE A 437 0.15 -1.49 0.69
CA PHE A 437 -0.66 -1.57 1.90
C PHE A 437 -1.06 -0.20 2.46
N MET A 438 -0.41 0.89 2.02
CA MET A 438 -0.74 2.27 2.40
C MET A 438 -1.84 2.88 1.53
N ALA A 439 -2.20 2.24 0.41
CA ALA A 439 -3.30 2.69 -0.45
C ALA A 439 -4.62 3.00 0.30
N PRO A 440 -5.03 2.25 1.35
CA PRO A 440 -6.24 2.56 2.12
C PRO A 440 -6.23 3.98 2.73
N PHE A 441 -5.08 4.49 3.18
CA PHE A 441 -4.96 5.83 3.76
C PHE A 441 -5.21 6.96 2.75
N ILE A 442 -5.14 6.64 1.44
CA ILE A 442 -5.42 7.57 0.35
C ILE A 442 -6.83 7.35 -0.19
N LEU A 443 -7.20 6.10 -0.43
CA LEU A 443 -8.46 5.74 -1.08
C LEU A 443 -9.69 5.96 -0.19
N ILE A 444 -9.56 5.77 1.12
CA ILE A 444 -10.68 6.00 2.05
C ILE A 444 -11.04 7.50 2.11
N PRO A 445 -10.11 8.44 2.36
CA PRO A 445 -10.43 9.87 2.29
C PRO A 445 -10.92 10.32 0.91
N THR A 446 -10.36 9.78 -0.17
CA THR A 446 -10.85 10.06 -1.53
C THR A 446 -12.30 9.63 -1.72
N ALA A 447 -12.65 8.42 -1.27
CA ALA A 447 -14.02 7.91 -1.30
C ALA A 447 -14.98 8.77 -0.46
N LYS A 448 -14.55 9.23 0.72
CA LYS A 448 -15.31 10.18 1.56
C LYS A 448 -15.57 11.50 0.81
N HIS A 449 -14.55 12.05 0.15
CA HIS A 449 -14.69 13.28 -0.64
C HIS A 449 -15.66 13.09 -1.82
N LEU A 450 -15.56 11.96 -2.52
CA LEU A 450 -16.49 11.62 -3.61
C LEU A 450 -17.92 11.48 -3.11
N LYS A 451 -18.14 10.74 -2.01
CA LYS A 451 -19.47 10.61 -1.38
C LYS A 451 -20.07 11.99 -1.10
N LYS A 452 -19.32 12.87 -0.44
CA LYS A 452 -19.77 14.24 -0.14
C LYS A 452 -20.18 15.00 -1.40
N HIS A 453 -19.41 14.88 -2.48
CA HIS A 453 -19.74 15.56 -3.74
C HIS A 453 -20.98 14.96 -4.43
N ILE A 454 -21.12 13.64 -4.41
CA ILE A 454 -22.25 12.91 -4.99
C ILE A 454 -23.53 13.25 -4.24
N ASP A 455 -23.49 13.26 -2.90
CA ASP A 455 -24.64 13.61 -2.06
C ASP A 455 -25.10 15.05 -2.31
N LEU A 456 -24.16 15.99 -2.52
CA LEU A 456 -24.46 17.39 -2.83
C LEU A 456 -25.05 17.60 -4.24
N GLN A 457 -24.49 16.92 -5.25
CA GLN A 457 -24.90 17.08 -6.66
C GLN A 457 -26.01 16.10 -7.08
N LYS A 458 -26.36 15.14 -6.21
CA LYS A 458 -27.24 13.99 -6.49
C LYS A 458 -26.86 13.24 -7.78
N ASN A 459 -25.57 13.18 -8.08
CA ASN A 459 -25.08 12.67 -9.37
C ASN A 459 -23.76 11.90 -9.21
N HIS A 460 -23.72 10.70 -9.77
CA HIS A 460 -22.56 9.81 -9.76
C HIS A 460 -21.57 10.05 -10.91
N ARG A 461 -21.81 11.05 -11.78
CA ARG A 461 -20.93 11.37 -12.93
C ARG A 461 -19.46 11.49 -12.54
N ILE A 462 -19.16 12.20 -11.46
CA ILE A 462 -17.78 12.39 -11.01
C ILE A 462 -17.10 11.07 -10.66
N PHE A 463 -17.83 10.15 -10.03
CA PHE A 463 -17.33 8.85 -9.63
C PHE A 463 -16.99 7.98 -10.85
N TYR A 464 -17.87 7.95 -11.85
CA TYR A 464 -17.60 7.25 -13.11
C TYR A 464 -16.42 7.85 -13.87
N ILE A 465 -16.27 9.17 -13.88
CA ILE A 465 -15.10 9.85 -14.47
C ILE A 465 -13.83 9.44 -13.73
N THR A 466 -13.83 9.42 -12.39
CA THR A 466 -12.67 9.01 -11.60
C THR A 466 -12.24 7.58 -11.93
N ILE A 467 -13.18 6.63 -11.92
CA ILE A 467 -12.90 5.23 -12.29
C ILE A 467 -12.34 5.12 -13.71
N THR A 468 -12.94 5.84 -14.67
CA THR A 468 -12.51 5.78 -16.07
C THR A 468 -11.11 6.34 -16.26
N LEU A 469 -10.78 7.45 -15.58
CA LEU A 469 -9.44 8.04 -15.62
C LEU A 469 -8.39 7.11 -14.99
N LEU A 470 -8.71 6.43 -13.89
CA LEU A 470 -7.82 5.44 -13.28
C LEU A 470 -7.57 4.24 -14.20
N PHE A 471 -8.62 3.75 -14.85
CA PHE A 471 -8.49 2.68 -15.84
C PHE A 471 -7.63 3.11 -17.03
N ILE A 472 -7.89 4.29 -17.62
CA ILE A 472 -7.08 4.83 -18.72
C ILE A 472 -5.62 4.94 -18.29
N GLN A 473 -5.34 5.48 -17.09
CA GLN A 473 -3.98 5.58 -16.59
C GLN A 473 -3.32 4.21 -16.43
N THR A 474 -4.05 3.22 -15.91
CA THR A 474 -3.56 1.84 -15.76
C THR A 474 -3.20 1.22 -17.12
N VAL A 475 -4.08 1.37 -18.12
CA VAL A 475 -3.82 0.88 -19.49
C VAL A 475 -2.61 1.58 -20.10
N VAL A 476 -2.48 2.90 -19.92
CA VAL A 476 -1.29 3.64 -20.37
C VAL A 476 -0.03 3.11 -19.69
N PHE A 477 -0.08 2.89 -18.38
CA PHE A 477 1.08 2.35 -17.65
C PHE A 477 1.45 0.97 -18.14
N GLU A 478 0.49 0.06 -18.31
CA GLU A 478 0.76 -1.29 -18.83
C GLU A 478 1.32 -1.30 -20.27
N ILE A 479 0.85 -0.41 -21.14
CA ILE A 479 1.32 -0.34 -22.54
C ILE A 479 2.76 0.19 -22.62
N PHE A 480 3.11 1.17 -21.77
CA PHE A 480 4.35 1.93 -21.90
C PHE A 480 5.42 1.57 -20.86
N LEU A 481 5.06 0.92 -19.76
CA LEU A 481 5.96 0.52 -18.68
C LEU A 481 5.93 -1.00 -18.52
N ASN A 482 7.11 -1.62 -18.44
CA ASN A 482 7.22 -3.00 -18.00
C ASN A 482 7.05 -3.05 -16.48
N THR A 483 5.85 -3.38 -16.03
CA THR A 483 5.45 -3.41 -14.62
C THR A 483 5.62 -4.80 -13.97
N LEU A 484 6.18 -5.76 -14.71
CA LEU A 484 6.36 -7.14 -14.24
C LEU A 484 7.36 -7.20 -13.09
N TRP A 485 6.90 -7.83 -12.01
CA TRP A 485 7.64 -8.07 -10.78
C TRP A 485 7.78 -9.55 -10.49
#